data_AF-A0A1S9DEM1-F1
#
_entry.id   AF-A0A1S9DEM1-F1
#
_cell.length_a   1.000
_cell.length_b   1.000
_cell.length_c   1.000
_cell.angle_alpha   90.00
_cell.angle_beta   90.00
_cell.angle_gamma   90.00
#
_symmetry.space_group_name_H-M   'P 1'
#
loop_
_entity.id
_entity.type
_entity.pdbx_description
1 polymer ?
#
loop_
_entity_poly.entity_id
_entity_poly.type
_entity_poly.pdbx_seq_one_letter_code
_entity_poly.pdbx_strand_id
1 'polypeptide(L)'
;MYRTLLILLTLYLSTLVSAGKDPSKAQIKDSKPEKGNINTKCHGIYINGEKPAIAGEGVQRPVNANGERLPMGVRPPSTPQSVWATCDRRIGGSRTSKLDLNQCLGWNPTTEGLIPQSRGNGITKGGCSSCFYAKPHLKCVCGVKNKQDDRISVQLDNVVEATHDGFLTCFEHTGSQVSMDQMAIS
;
A
#
# COMPACT_ATOMS: atom_id res chain seq x y z
N MET A 1 -7.37 -77.62 -10.42
CA MET A 1 -6.30 -76.59 -10.33
C MET A 1 -6.80 -75.24 -10.84
N TYR A 2 -7.80 -74.65 -10.18
CA TYR A 2 -8.39 -73.37 -10.60
C TYR A 2 -8.99 -72.62 -9.39
N ARG A 3 -8.28 -72.67 -8.24
CA ARG A 3 -8.74 -72.07 -6.98
C ARG A 3 -7.66 -71.28 -6.25
N THR A 4 -6.53 -71.07 -6.91
CA THR A 4 -5.35 -70.39 -6.33
C THR A 4 -4.90 -69.18 -7.17
N LEU A 5 -5.72 -68.74 -8.13
CA LEU A 5 -5.35 -67.66 -9.06
C LEU A 5 -6.25 -66.41 -8.99
N LEU A 6 -7.16 -66.31 -8.01
CA LEU A 6 -8.13 -65.21 -7.91
C LEU A 6 -8.05 -64.38 -6.62
N ILE A 7 -7.10 -64.66 -5.72
CA ILE A 7 -6.92 -63.90 -4.47
C ILE A 7 -5.73 -62.92 -4.56
N LEU A 8 -4.87 -63.05 -5.57
CA LEU A 8 -3.70 -62.18 -5.75
C LEU A 8 -3.96 -60.96 -6.64
N LEU A 9 -5.14 -60.84 -7.28
CA LEU A 9 -5.42 -59.75 -8.23
C LEU A 9 -6.30 -58.62 -7.67
N THR A 10 -6.78 -58.72 -6.42
CA THR A 10 -7.64 -57.70 -5.80
C THR A 10 -6.98 -56.88 -4.68
N LEU A 11 -5.68 -57.10 -4.41
CA LEU A 11 -4.95 -56.38 -3.35
C LEU A 11 -3.93 -55.34 -3.84
N TYR A 12 -3.90 -55.02 -5.14
CA TYR A 12 -3.00 -54.01 -5.71
C TYR A 12 -3.72 -52.73 -6.19
N LEU A 13 -4.87 -52.39 -5.62
CA LEU A 13 -5.46 -51.05 -5.72
C LEU A 13 -5.53 -50.39 -4.33
N SER A 14 -4.37 -50.24 -3.70
CA SER A 14 -4.23 -49.39 -2.51
C SER A 14 -3.55 -48.09 -2.94
N THR A 15 -4.38 -47.09 -3.25
CA THR A 15 -4.13 -45.67 -2.97
C THR A 15 -2.72 -45.15 -3.26
N LEU A 16 -2.47 -44.72 -4.50
CA LEU A 16 -1.58 -43.58 -4.73
C LEU A 16 -2.30 -42.33 -4.22
N VAL A 17 -2.27 -42.11 -2.91
CA VAL A 17 -2.39 -40.74 -2.38
C VAL A 17 -1.12 -40.06 -2.86
N SER A 18 -1.24 -39.30 -3.96
CA SER A 18 -0.26 -38.28 -4.28
C SER A 18 -0.24 -37.31 -3.11
N ALA A 19 0.68 -37.56 -2.16
CA ALA A 19 1.09 -36.56 -1.22
C ALA A 19 1.82 -35.49 -2.03
N GLY A 20 1.02 -34.61 -2.65
CA GLY A 20 1.46 -33.31 -3.10
C GLY A 20 1.95 -32.54 -1.89
N LYS A 21 3.17 -32.84 -1.44
CA LYS A 21 4.00 -31.84 -0.81
C LYS A 21 4.21 -30.81 -1.91
N ASP A 22 3.36 -29.80 -1.94
CA ASP A 22 3.77 -28.51 -2.47
C ASP A 22 5.17 -28.27 -1.93
N PRO A 23 6.18 -28.03 -2.78
CA PRO A 23 7.48 -27.63 -2.29
C PRO A 23 7.22 -26.33 -1.55
N SER A 24 7.14 -26.42 -0.23
CA SER A 24 7.24 -25.29 0.67
C SER A 24 8.47 -24.53 0.19
N LYS A 25 8.21 -23.43 -0.53
CA LYS A 25 9.25 -22.54 -1.02
C LYS A 25 9.98 -22.13 0.24
N ALA A 26 11.13 -22.75 0.48
CA ALA A 26 11.99 -22.39 1.59
C ALA A 26 12.12 -20.87 1.53
N GLN A 27 11.69 -20.17 2.59
CA GLN A 27 11.88 -18.73 2.67
C GLN A 27 13.37 -18.49 2.48
N ILE A 28 13.74 -17.92 1.33
CA ILE A 28 15.11 -17.53 1.04
C ILE A 28 15.39 -16.44 2.06
N LYS A 29 16.14 -16.78 3.12
CA LYS A 29 16.56 -15.80 4.12
C LYS A 29 17.46 -14.81 3.41
N ASP A 30 16.94 -13.59 3.27
CA ASP A 30 17.68 -12.50 2.68
C ASP A 30 18.82 -12.09 3.61
N SER A 31 20.06 -12.30 3.13
CA SER A 31 21.29 -11.97 3.85
C SER A 31 21.49 -10.46 4.06
N LYS A 32 20.73 -9.64 3.32
CA LYS A 32 20.44 -8.22 3.58
C LYS A 32 19.08 -7.91 2.94
N PRO A 33 18.05 -7.45 3.68
CA PRO A 33 16.82 -6.99 3.07
C PRO A 33 17.11 -5.70 2.30
N GLU A 34 17.42 -5.83 1.01
CA GLU A 34 17.60 -4.67 0.14
C GLU A 34 16.24 -3.99 -0.08
N LYS A 35 16.11 -2.79 0.47
CA LYS A 35 14.98 -1.90 0.24
C LYS A 35 15.35 -0.94 -0.89
N GLY A 36 14.40 -0.69 -1.78
CA GLY A 36 14.57 0.21 -2.92
C GLY A 36 13.56 1.35 -2.89
N ASN A 37 13.89 2.45 -3.55
CA ASN A 37 12.98 3.57 -3.73
C ASN A 37 11.73 3.11 -4.51
N ILE A 38 10.54 3.44 -4.01
CA ILE A 38 9.26 3.10 -4.65
C ILE A 38 9.14 3.68 -6.06
N ASN A 39 9.79 4.81 -6.32
CA ASN A 39 9.77 5.48 -7.61
C ASN A 39 10.56 4.76 -8.70
N THR A 40 11.44 3.84 -8.31
CA THR A 40 12.24 3.03 -9.24
C THR A 40 11.78 1.58 -9.27
N LYS A 41 11.32 1.03 -8.14
CA LYS A 41 10.90 -0.38 -8.02
C LYS A 41 9.42 -0.63 -8.20
N CYS A 42 8.59 0.41 -8.19
CA CYS A 42 7.14 0.26 -8.27
C CYS A 42 6.53 1.09 -9.40
N HIS A 43 5.39 0.62 -9.88
CA HIS A 43 4.55 1.20 -10.90
C HIS A 43 3.09 1.23 -10.43
N GLY A 44 2.29 2.11 -11.03
CA GLY A 44 0.89 2.30 -10.62
C GLY A 44 0.78 2.66 -9.13
N ILE A 45 1.47 3.72 -8.71
CA ILE A 45 1.44 4.18 -7.31
C ILE A 45 0.21 5.07 -7.13
N TYR A 46 -0.72 4.62 -6.29
CA TYR A 46 -2.02 5.24 -6.05
C TYR A 46 -2.30 5.38 -4.56
N ILE A 47 -3.16 6.31 -4.21
CA ILE A 47 -3.69 6.42 -2.85
C ILE A 47 -5.05 5.76 -2.84
N ASN A 48 -5.26 4.82 -1.92
CA ASN A 48 -6.47 4.00 -1.80
C ASN A 48 -6.82 3.20 -3.07
N GLY A 49 -5.88 3.02 -4.00
CA GLY A 49 -6.14 2.41 -5.31
C GLY A 49 -6.72 3.37 -6.36
N GLU A 50 -6.98 4.63 -5.99
CA GLU A 50 -7.63 5.61 -6.85
C GLU A 50 -6.62 6.40 -7.71
N LYS A 51 -7.02 6.74 -8.95
CA LYS A 51 -6.25 7.66 -9.80
C LYS A 51 -6.18 9.05 -9.16
N PRO A 52 -5.09 9.83 -9.37
CA PRO A 52 -4.94 11.16 -8.76
C PRO A 52 -6.13 12.11 -8.95
N ALA A 53 -6.72 12.12 -10.15
CA ALA A 53 -7.90 12.93 -10.49
C ALA A 53 -9.13 12.62 -9.61
N ILE A 54 -9.25 11.38 -9.12
CA ILE A 54 -10.34 10.92 -8.24
C ILE A 54 -9.92 11.13 -6.77
N ALA A 55 -8.69 10.76 -6.44
CA ALA A 55 -8.18 10.74 -5.06
C ALA A 55 -8.07 12.12 -4.41
N GLY A 56 -7.87 13.19 -5.19
CA GLY A 56 -7.88 14.55 -4.63
C GLY A 56 -7.21 15.65 -5.44
N GLU A 57 -6.64 15.35 -6.61
CA GLU A 57 -5.90 16.34 -7.42
C GLU A 57 -6.73 17.59 -7.76
N GLY A 58 -8.01 17.39 -8.12
CA GLY A 58 -8.94 18.47 -8.45
C GLY A 58 -9.64 19.12 -7.25
N VAL A 59 -9.47 18.62 -6.03
CA VAL A 59 -10.18 19.14 -4.86
C VAL A 59 -9.63 20.52 -4.51
N GLN A 60 -10.45 21.56 -4.66
CA GLN A 60 -10.13 22.93 -4.24
C GLN A 60 -10.99 23.31 -3.03
N ARG A 61 -10.48 24.22 -2.19
CA ARG A 61 -11.31 24.82 -1.13
C ARG A 61 -12.47 25.57 -1.77
N PRO A 62 -13.67 25.47 -1.19
CA PRO A 62 -14.74 26.40 -1.54
C PRO A 62 -14.30 27.81 -1.16
N VAL A 63 -14.59 28.76 -2.05
CA VAL A 63 -14.38 30.18 -1.81
C VAL A 63 -15.71 30.81 -1.40
N ASN A 64 -15.68 31.79 -0.49
CA ASN A 64 -16.85 32.61 -0.20
C ASN A 64 -17.12 33.61 -1.34
N ALA A 65 -18.19 34.39 -1.22
CA ALA A 65 -18.56 35.40 -2.22
C ALA A 65 -17.48 36.47 -2.47
N ASN A 66 -16.54 36.66 -1.53
CA ASN A 66 -15.44 37.61 -1.64
C ASN A 66 -14.17 36.98 -2.24
N GLY A 67 -14.22 35.71 -2.66
CA GLY A 67 -13.06 34.98 -3.17
C GLY A 67 -12.12 34.47 -2.06
N GLU A 68 -12.47 34.63 -0.79
CA GLU A 68 -11.67 34.12 0.32
C GLU A 68 -11.91 32.62 0.49
N ARG A 69 -10.83 31.87 0.68
CA ARG A 69 -10.91 30.42 0.90
C ARG A 69 -11.58 30.15 2.24
N LEU A 70 -12.70 29.43 2.21
CA LEU A 70 -13.36 29.01 3.44
C LEU A 70 -12.46 28.05 4.22
N PRO A 71 -12.50 28.06 5.57
CA PRO A 71 -11.68 27.19 6.41
C PRO A 71 -12.08 25.70 6.33
N MET A 72 -13.11 25.36 5.58
CA MET A 72 -13.59 23.99 5.40
C MET A 72 -13.14 23.44 4.05
N GLY A 73 -12.23 22.47 4.06
CA GLY A 73 -11.99 21.62 2.90
C GLY A 73 -13.23 20.77 2.59
N VAL A 74 -13.49 20.54 1.31
CA VAL A 74 -14.44 19.49 0.87
C VAL A 74 -13.99 18.18 1.52
N ARG A 75 -14.84 17.55 2.34
CA ARG A 75 -14.57 16.27 3.00
C ARG A 75 -15.15 15.11 2.20
N PRO A 76 -14.39 14.47 1.28
CA PRO A 76 -14.62 13.06 1.01
C PRO A 76 -14.25 12.24 2.27
N PRO A 77 -14.82 11.04 2.45
CA PRO A 77 -14.68 10.28 3.69
C PRO A 77 -13.21 10.02 4.03
N SER A 78 -12.88 10.19 5.31
CA SER A 78 -11.60 9.83 5.92
C SER A 78 -11.44 8.31 5.98
N THR A 79 -11.43 7.63 4.84
CA THR A 79 -10.90 6.28 4.78
C THR A 79 -9.42 6.33 5.14
N PRO A 80 -8.89 5.31 5.85
CA PRO A 80 -7.46 5.19 6.10
C PRO A 80 -6.69 5.36 4.78
N GLN A 81 -5.86 6.40 4.70
CA GLN A 81 -5.10 6.69 3.48
C GLN A 81 -3.97 5.68 3.36
N SER A 82 -4.07 4.79 2.38
CA SER A 82 -3.05 3.78 2.11
C SER A 82 -2.38 4.06 0.78
N VAL A 83 -1.07 3.87 0.70
CA VAL A 83 -0.38 3.80 -0.59
C VAL A 83 -0.52 2.38 -1.15
N TRP A 84 -0.90 2.31 -2.41
CA TRP A 84 -1.01 1.08 -3.18
C TRP A 84 -0.01 1.18 -4.33
N ALA A 85 0.75 0.14 -4.57
CA ALA A 85 1.68 0.10 -5.70
C ALA A 85 1.92 -1.33 -6.14
N THR A 86 2.19 -1.51 -7.43
CA THR A 86 2.67 -2.78 -7.96
C THR A 86 4.18 -2.71 -8.07
N CYS A 87 4.89 -3.54 -7.31
CA CYS A 87 6.34 -3.50 -7.17
C CYS A 87 7.00 -4.76 -7.71
N ASP A 88 8.18 -4.59 -8.30
CA ASP A 88 8.94 -5.68 -8.90
C ASP A 88 9.49 -6.64 -7.84
N ARG A 89 9.43 -7.93 -8.14
CA ARG A 89 9.95 -9.00 -7.28
C ARG A 89 11.29 -9.48 -7.81
N ARG A 90 12.21 -9.87 -6.91
CA ARG A 90 13.51 -10.43 -7.27
C ARG A 90 13.38 -11.68 -8.15
N ILE A 91 12.44 -12.58 -7.83
CA ILE A 91 12.27 -13.87 -8.53
C ILE A 91 11.44 -13.76 -9.82
N GLY A 92 11.33 -12.56 -10.39
CA GLY A 92 10.50 -12.27 -11.56
C GLY A 92 9.04 -12.00 -11.21
N GLY A 93 8.39 -11.25 -12.10
CA GLY A 93 7.02 -10.75 -11.92
C GLY A 93 6.92 -9.59 -10.92
N SER A 94 5.69 -9.16 -10.65
CA SER A 94 5.40 -8.05 -9.75
C SER A 94 4.35 -8.45 -8.70
N ARG A 95 4.21 -7.61 -7.67
CA ARG A 95 3.24 -7.78 -6.60
C ARG A 95 2.56 -6.44 -6.33
N THR A 96 1.24 -6.43 -6.31
CA THR A 96 0.48 -5.29 -5.80
C THR A 96 0.42 -5.34 -4.28
N SER A 97 0.93 -4.30 -3.64
CA SER A 97 1.00 -4.16 -2.19
C SER A 97 0.29 -2.89 -1.73
N LYS A 98 -0.31 -2.97 -0.54
CA LYS A 98 -0.97 -1.87 0.17
C LYS A 98 -0.26 -1.61 1.49
N LEU A 99 0.02 -0.35 1.80
CA LEU A 99 0.60 0.08 3.08
C LEU A 99 -0.15 1.28 3.64
N ASP A 100 -0.54 1.22 4.91
CA ASP A 100 -1.24 2.30 5.63
C ASP A 100 -0.26 3.45 5.95
N LEU A 101 -0.55 4.66 5.46
CA LEU A 101 0.32 5.83 5.64
C LEU A 101 0.35 6.32 7.09
N ASN A 102 -0.63 5.99 7.94
CA ASN A 102 -0.56 6.30 9.37
C ASN A 102 0.54 5.52 10.10
N GLN A 103 1.01 4.40 9.52
CA GLN A 103 2.17 3.68 10.04
C GLN A 103 3.49 4.36 9.69
N CYS A 104 3.51 5.22 8.66
CA CYS A 104 4.73 5.82 8.11
C CYS A 104 4.86 7.32 8.39
N LEU A 105 3.74 8.01 8.61
CA LEU A 105 3.70 9.46 8.76
C LEU A 105 3.15 9.85 10.13
N GLY A 106 3.72 10.93 10.67
CA GLY A 106 3.27 11.68 11.84
C GLY A 106 2.83 13.08 11.49
N TRP A 107 2.22 13.78 12.45
CA TRP A 107 1.80 15.18 12.31
C TRP A 107 2.63 16.05 13.24
N ASN A 108 3.29 17.07 12.69
CA ASN A 108 3.96 18.10 13.46
C ASN A 108 3.00 19.28 13.67
N PRO A 109 2.51 19.54 14.90
CA PRO A 109 1.56 20.63 15.15
C PRO A 109 2.20 22.03 15.04
N THR A 110 3.52 22.13 15.23
CA THR A 110 4.24 23.40 15.15
C THR A 110 4.37 23.87 13.70
N THR A 111 4.77 22.96 12.82
CA THR A 111 4.90 23.28 11.40
C THR A 111 3.63 22.99 10.60
N GLU A 112 2.59 22.43 11.23
CA GLU A 112 1.34 21.97 10.59
C GLU A 112 1.62 21.18 9.31
N GLY A 113 2.38 20.08 9.45
CA GLY A 113 2.85 19.28 8.33
C GLY A 113 3.07 17.81 8.67
N LEU A 114 3.10 16.98 7.63
CA LEU A 114 3.40 15.56 7.72
C LEU A 114 4.91 15.33 7.81
N ILE A 115 5.32 14.42 8.69
CA ILE A 115 6.72 14.04 8.91
C ILE A 115 6.89 12.52 8.90
N PRO A 116 8.05 11.97 8.52
CA PRO A 116 8.31 10.54 8.68
C PRO A 116 8.26 10.16 10.17
N GLN A 117 7.37 9.26 10.55
CA GLN A 117 7.25 8.78 11.93
C GLN A 117 6.56 7.42 11.97
N SER A 118 7.25 6.41 12.52
CA SER A 118 6.65 5.09 12.73
C SER A 118 5.44 5.19 13.64
N ARG A 119 4.31 4.62 13.22
CA ARG A 119 3.00 4.68 13.93
C ARG A 119 2.59 6.12 14.30
N GLY A 120 3.02 7.10 13.50
CA GLY A 120 2.82 8.52 13.81
C GLY A 120 1.35 8.94 13.79
N ASN A 121 0.51 8.23 13.03
CA ASN A 121 -0.90 8.56 12.79
C ASN A 121 -1.10 9.98 12.20
N GLY A 122 -0.19 10.40 11.34
CA GLY A 122 -0.11 11.77 10.81
C GLY A 122 -1.31 12.16 9.97
N ILE A 123 -1.85 11.25 9.16
CA ILE A 123 -3.04 11.50 8.35
C ILE A 123 -4.23 11.80 9.26
N THR A 124 -4.46 10.96 10.28
CA THR A 124 -5.57 11.13 11.21
C THR A 124 -5.39 12.35 12.10
N LYS A 125 -4.20 12.53 12.70
CA LYS A 125 -3.92 13.66 13.62
C LYS A 125 -3.92 15.01 12.91
N GLY A 126 -3.47 15.06 11.66
CA GLY A 126 -3.50 16.25 10.82
C GLY A 126 -4.86 16.51 10.19
N GLY A 127 -5.85 15.63 10.38
CA GLY A 127 -7.14 15.74 9.71
C GLY A 127 -7.01 15.76 8.19
N CYS A 128 -6.08 14.97 7.65
CA CYS A 128 -5.76 14.95 6.23
C CYS A 128 -6.73 14.09 5.44
N SER A 129 -7.12 14.57 4.26
CA SER A 129 -8.00 13.93 3.29
C SER A 129 -7.58 14.29 1.86
N SER A 130 -8.28 13.71 0.87
CA SER A 130 -8.08 14.02 -0.55
C SER A 130 -6.60 13.88 -0.96
N CYS A 131 -5.96 12.81 -0.49
CA CYS A 131 -4.56 12.58 -0.74
C CYS A 131 -4.37 11.95 -2.12
N PHE A 132 -3.37 12.42 -2.86
CA PHE A 132 -2.96 11.81 -4.12
C PHE A 132 -1.44 11.78 -4.23
N TYR A 133 -0.95 10.82 -5.01
CA TYR A 133 0.48 10.69 -5.27
C TYR A 133 0.84 11.40 -6.58
N ALA A 134 1.64 12.46 -6.46
CA ALA A 134 2.25 13.19 -7.57
C ALA A 134 3.77 13.07 -7.42
N LYS A 135 4.31 11.98 -7.98
CA LYS A 135 5.71 11.56 -7.87
C LYS A 135 6.70 12.74 -7.83
N PRO A 136 7.59 12.84 -6.81
CA PRO A 136 7.80 11.94 -5.65
C PRO A 136 6.94 12.25 -4.41
N HIS A 137 5.98 13.17 -4.54
CA HIS A 137 5.27 13.74 -3.41
C HIS A 137 3.90 13.10 -3.18
N LEU A 138 3.60 12.79 -1.94
CA LEU A 138 2.24 12.69 -1.46
C LEU A 138 1.71 14.11 -1.21
N LYS A 139 0.60 14.45 -1.84
CA LYS A 139 -0.11 15.70 -1.62
C LYS A 139 -1.44 15.39 -0.96
N CYS A 140 -1.76 16.11 0.12
CA CYS A 140 -3.00 15.96 0.87
C CYS A 140 -3.57 17.33 1.22
N VAL A 141 -4.87 17.40 1.46
CA VAL A 141 -5.52 18.54 2.11
C VAL A 141 -5.62 18.23 3.60
N CYS A 142 -5.11 19.08 4.48
CA CYS A 142 -5.07 18.83 5.92
C CYS A 142 -5.71 19.94 6.78
N GLY A 143 -6.09 19.62 8.01
CA GLY A 143 -6.63 20.57 8.97
C GLY A 143 -5.57 21.49 9.57
N VAL A 144 -5.12 22.50 8.82
CA VAL A 144 -4.20 23.55 9.28
C VAL A 144 -4.97 24.73 9.90
N LYS A 145 -4.38 25.40 10.88
CA LYS A 145 -4.95 26.56 11.58
C LYS A 145 -4.18 27.85 11.33
N ASN A 146 -2.86 27.75 11.17
CA ASN A 146 -1.95 28.89 11.08
C ASN A 146 -1.49 29.18 9.65
N LYS A 147 -1.87 28.35 8.67
CA LYS A 147 -1.52 28.51 7.25
C LYS A 147 -2.75 28.85 6.40
N GLN A 148 -2.52 29.66 5.36
CA GLN A 148 -3.52 29.93 4.32
C GLN A 148 -3.68 28.78 3.32
N ASP A 149 -2.65 27.94 3.17
CA ASP A 149 -2.65 26.76 2.31
C ASP A 149 -2.65 25.49 3.18
N ASP A 150 -3.68 24.68 3.01
CA ASP A 150 -3.82 23.36 3.64
C ASP A 150 -3.30 22.21 2.79
N ARG A 151 -2.80 22.50 1.59
CA ARG A 151 -2.13 21.50 0.77
C ARG A 151 -0.77 21.18 1.39
N ILE A 152 -0.71 20.04 2.06
CA ILE A 152 0.52 19.53 2.62
C ILE A 152 1.14 18.57 1.61
N SER A 153 2.42 18.79 1.35
CA SER A 153 3.26 17.95 0.51
C SER A 153 4.31 17.28 1.37
N VAL A 154 4.46 15.97 1.23
CA VAL A 154 5.54 15.20 1.87
C VAL A 154 6.16 14.27 0.83
N GLN A 155 7.49 14.18 0.82
CA GLN A 155 8.19 13.22 -0.03
C GLN A 155 8.02 11.84 0.57
N LEU A 156 7.54 10.87 -0.23
CA LEU A 156 7.47 9.48 0.21
C LEU A 156 8.79 8.74 -0.03
N ASP A 157 9.68 9.30 -0.85
CA ASP A 157 11.03 8.78 -1.04
C ASP A 157 11.76 8.69 0.30
N ASN A 158 12.38 7.54 0.55
CA ASN A 158 13.06 7.20 1.81
C ASN A 158 12.16 7.12 3.06
N VAL A 159 10.84 7.34 2.91
CA VAL A 159 9.84 7.11 3.95
C VAL A 159 9.15 5.77 3.69
N VAL A 160 8.71 5.58 2.45
CA VAL A 160 8.16 4.33 1.94
C VAL A 160 9.15 3.75 0.94
N GLU A 161 9.42 2.47 1.09
CA GLU A 161 10.35 1.72 0.29
C GLU A 161 9.67 0.43 -0.21
N ALA A 162 10.29 -0.24 -1.18
CA ALA A 162 9.88 -1.55 -1.65
C ALA A 162 10.90 -2.61 -1.24
N THR A 163 10.43 -3.70 -0.65
CA THR A 163 11.26 -4.89 -0.38
C THR A 163 11.63 -5.60 -1.68
N HIS A 164 12.64 -6.47 -1.64
CA HIS A 164 13.00 -7.34 -2.76
C HIS A 164 11.86 -8.26 -3.23
N ASP A 165 10.91 -8.56 -2.35
CA ASP A 165 9.74 -9.39 -2.64
C ASP A 165 8.54 -8.57 -3.11
N GLY A 166 8.71 -7.27 -3.38
CA GLY A 166 7.66 -6.41 -3.92
C GLY A 166 6.58 -6.01 -2.90
N PHE A 167 6.90 -6.01 -1.61
CA PHE A 167 6.03 -5.39 -0.60
C PHE A 167 6.43 -3.94 -0.36
N LEU A 168 5.45 -3.06 -0.17
CA LEU A 168 5.69 -1.72 0.37
C LEU A 168 6.04 -1.83 1.85
N THR A 169 6.98 -1.01 2.32
CA THR A 169 7.42 -0.98 3.72
C THR A 169 7.79 0.43 4.15
N CYS A 170 7.67 0.71 5.44
CA CYS A 170 8.24 1.90 6.08
C CYS A 170 8.64 1.51 7.50
N PHE A 171 9.82 1.95 7.97
CA PHE A 171 10.36 1.53 9.28
C PHE A 171 10.30 0.00 9.47
N GLU A 172 9.61 -0.48 10.50
CA GLU A 172 9.34 -1.89 10.79
C GLU A 172 8.03 -2.44 10.18
N HIS A 173 7.25 -1.61 9.50
CA HIS A 173 5.94 -1.97 8.96
C HIS A 173 6.06 -2.51 7.55
N THR A 174 5.40 -3.63 7.28
CA THR A 174 5.29 -4.22 5.94
C THR A 174 3.83 -4.22 5.52
N GLY A 175 3.58 -3.79 4.29
CA GLY A 175 2.27 -3.80 3.69
C GLY A 175 1.73 -5.21 3.43
N SER A 176 0.45 -5.30 3.09
CA SER A 176 -0.18 -6.55 2.66
C SER A 176 -0.22 -6.66 1.14
N GLN A 177 -0.41 -7.88 0.64
CA GLN A 177 -0.73 -8.12 -0.76
C GLN A 177 -2.21 -7.85 -1.00
N VAL A 178 -2.54 -7.26 -2.15
CA VAL A 178 -3.91 -7.00 -2.62
C VAL A 178 -4.07 -7.52 -4.04
N SER A 179 -5.29 -7.86 -4.45
CA SER A 179 -5.55 -8.26 -5.84
C SER A 179 -5.66 -7.03 -6.74
N MET A 180 -5.33 -7.17 -8.03
CA MET A 180 -5.46 -6.06 -8.98
C MET A 180 -6.91 -5.61 -9.17
N ASP A 181 -7.88 -6.51 -9.03
CA ASP A 181 -9.31 -6.19 -9.13
C ASP A 181 -9.75 -5.19 -8.04
N GLN A 182 -9.11 -5.22 -6.87
CA GLN A 182 -9.38 -4.26 -5.81
C GLN A 182 -8.86 -2.85 -6.13
N MET A 183 -7.93 -2.72 -7.09
CA MET A 183 -7.38 -1.45 -7.54
C MET A 183 -8.23 -0.80 -8.64
N ALA A 184 -9.04 -1.59 -9.38
CA ALA A 184 -9.79 -1.13 -10.55
C ALA A 184 -11.24 -0.69 -10.26
N ILE A 185 -11.72 -0.91 -9.03
CA ILE A 185 -13.12 -0.66 -8.62
C ILE A 185 -13.29 0.72 -7.94
N SER A 186 -12.21 1.49 -7.75
CA SER A 186 -12.21 2.76 -6.99
C SER A 186 -12.02 3.99 -7.89
#